data_AF-A0A7S3F4M5-F1
#
_entry.id   AF-A0A7S3F4M5-F1
#
_cell.length_a   1.000
_cell.length_b   1.000
_cell.length_c   1.000
_cell.angle_alpha   90.00
_cell.angle_beta   90.00
_cell.angle_gamma   90.00
#
_symmetry.space_group_name_H-M   'P 1'
#
loop_
_entity.id
_entity.type
_entity.pdbx_description
1 polymer ?
#
loop_
_entity_poly.entity_id
_entity_poly.type
_entity_poly.pdbx_seq_one_letter_code
_entity_poly.pdbx_strand_id
1 'polypeptide(L)'
;MYWGYSLGRMAPVFDELRRLAGSSNDTLRLAIEYHHGFIEFNPTTIEYVGGLRASLHLHHRVCPIILVTRLRAPTAFYVSYFRWAVAWRQRQNPGKFGNNFTDWAPPNLQSALLLRSMDHMWAENVGLHHRQRKVFRDFDSTSMRRLQDMLLHFDLVGTTERFDETLLLLADMTGLQYIRYWVNNPTERSHWKREVTREDACPDLAMCNGHVHAIAPFDTELYENVAERFDKLVIEQGSSFQHRLQLFRVALGQRSSNVRTANRCRYYPINPRRFNASRYACPLAPEQAHLCDAVHANREIRCPWNYVANRRRHTRGQSR
;
A
#
# COMPACT_ATOMS: atom_id res chain seq x y z
N MET A 1 10.27 -9.13 9.60
CA MET A 1 10.83 -9.16 8.22
C MET A 1 9.81 -8.49 7.29
N TYR A 2 10.23 -7.60 6.39
CA TYR A 2 9.35 -6.89 5.45
C TYR A 2 9.57 -7.42 4.03
N TRP A 3 8.52 -7.94 3.40
CA TRP A 3 8.57 -8.64 2.12
C TRP A 3 7.59 -7.96 1.15
N GLY A 4 8.09 -7.23 0.16
CA GLY A 4 7.26 -6.71 -0.93
C GLY A 4 7.26 -7.71 -2.10
N TYR A 5 6.12 -8.33 -2.39
CA TYR A 5 6.00 -9.32 -3.49
C TYR A 5 4.89 -8.97 -4.46
N SER A 6 5.12 -9.29 -5.73
CA SER A 6 4.09 -9.50 -6.75
C SER A 6 3.54 -10.93 -6.63
N LEU A 7 2.22 -11.13 -6.75
CA LEU A 7 1.49 -12.39 -6.47
C LEU A 7 2.01 -13.67 -7.14
N GLY A 8 2.72 -13.57 -8.26
CA GLY A 8 3.40 -14.73 -8.87
C GLY A 8 4.43 -15.43 -7.97
N ARG A 9 4.54 -15.01 -6.69
CA ARG A 9 5.46 -15.52 -5.68
C ARG A 9 4.84 -15.65 -4.29
N MET A 10 3.51 -15.53 -4.10
CA MET A 10 2.91 -15.71 -2.77
C MET A 10 3.00 -17.16 -2.29
N ALA A 11 2.85 -18.14 -3.18
CA ALA A 11 3.02 -19.56 -2.83
C ALA A 11 4.38 -19.84 -2.15
N PRO A 12 5.54 -19.41 -2.70
CA PRO A 12 6.82 -19.48 -2.00
C PRO A 12 6.85 -18.80 -0.62
N VAL A 13 6.15 -17.68 -0.45
CA VAL A 13 6.08 -16.99 0.86
C VAL A 13 5.25 -17.80 1.84
N PHE A 14 4.13 -18.37 1.40
CA PHE A 14 3.30 -19.25 2.22
C PHE A 14 4.00 -20.56 2.57
N ASP A 15 4.73 -21.16 1.63
CA ASP A 15 5.52 -22.35 1.87
C ASP A 15 6.65 -22.08 2.87
N GLU A 16 7.31 -20.93 2.75
CA GLU A 16 8.29 -20.49 3.73
C GLU A 16 7.65 -20.23 5.11
N LEU A 17 6.47 -19.60 5.16
CA LEU A 17 5.72 -19.42 6.40
C LEU A 17 5.34 -20.75 7.05
N ARG A 18 4.88 -21.74 6.28
CA ARG A 18 4.62 -23.10 6.79
C ARG A 18 5.89 -23.76 7.30
N ARG A 19 7.00 -23.65 6.57
CA ARG A 19 8.31 -24.17 6.99
C ARG A 19 8.77 -23.53 8.30
N LEU A 20 8.62 -22.21 8.43
CA LEU A 20 8.97 -21.46 9.64
C LEU A 20 8.03 -21.80 10.81
N ALA A 21 6.74 -22.02 10.57
CA ALA A 21 5.78 -22.46 11.58
C ALA A 21 6.13 -23.84 12.17
N GLY A 22 6.79 -24.70 11.38
CA GLY A 22 7.36 -25.96 11.85
C GLY A 22 8.65 -25.81 12.67
N SER A 23 9.31 -24.64 12.64
CA SER A 23 10.54 -24.39 13.40
C SER A 23 10.24 -23.88 14.82
N SER A 24 11.06 -24.23 15.81
CA SER A 24 10.88 -23.82 17.22
C SER A 24 11.20 -22.35 17.51
N ASN A 25 11.32 -21.51 16.48
CA ASN A 25 11.79 -20.14 16.65
C ASN A 25 10.61 -19.16 16.76
N ASP A 26 10.16 -18.92 17.99
CA ASP A 26 8.92 -18.17 18.32
C ASP A 26 9.03 -16.64 18.14
N THR A 27 10.10 -16.14 17.53
CA THR A 27 10.38 -14.69 17.44
C THR A 27 10.11 -14.07 16.06
N LEU A 28 9.69 -14.89 15.08
CA LEU A 28 9.54 -14.43 13.70
C LEU A 28 8.23 -13.65 13.48
N ARG A 29 8.36 -12.35 13.22
CA ARG A 29 7.28 -11.49 12.75
C ARG A 29 7.47 -11.20 11.25
N LEU A 30 6.47 -11.45 10.41
CA LEU A 30 6.49 -11.15 8.97
C LEU A 30 5.41 -10.11 8.64
N ALA A 31 5.81 -9.03 7.96
CA ALA A 31 4.90 -8.07 7.37
C ALA A 31 5.08 -8.08 5.85
N ILE A 32 4.00 -8.23 5.11
CA ILE A 32 4.01 -8.26 3.64
C ILE A 32 3.18 -7.06 3.17
N GLU A 33 3.80 -6.12 2.46
CA GLU A 33 3.04 -5.14 1.68
C GLU A 33 2.73 -5.75 0.32
N TYR A 34 1.46 -5.72 -0.04
CA TYR A 34 0.93 -6.44 -1.17
C TYR A 34 0.04 -5.49 -2.00
N HIS A 35 0.47 -5.17 -3.22
CA HIS A 35 -0.13 -4.12 -4.06
C HIS A 35 -0.93 -4.72 -5.22
N HIS A 36 -2.17 -5.13 -4.98
CA HIS A 36 -2.93 -5.86 -5.98
C HIS A 36 -4.44 -5.67 -5.82
N GLY A 37 -5.17 -5.85 -6.92
CA GLY A 37 -6.64 -5.80 -6.97
C GLY A 37 -7.30 -7.17 -6.80
N PHE A 38 -8.59 -7.27 -7.10
CA PHE A 38 -9.46 -8.44 -6.88
C PHE A 38 -9.07 -9.66 -7.72
N ILE A 39 -8.59 -9.49 -8.96
CA ILE A 39 -8.18 -10.65 -9.79
C ILE A 39 -7.05 -11.42 -9.09
N GLU A 40 -6.25 -10.70 -8.33
CA GLU A 40 -5.12 -11.19 -7.57
C GLU A 40 -5.55 -11.63 -6.17
N PHE A 41 -6.30 -10.80 -5.45
CA PHE A 41 -6.98 -11.16 -4.21
C PHE A 41 -8.28 -11.93 -4.50
N ASN A 42 -8.16 -12.99 -5.29
CA ASN A 42 -9.27 -13.84 -5.72
C ASN A 42 -9.69 -14.83 -4.61
N PRO A 43 -10.84 -15.51 -4.76
CA PRO A 43 -11.32 -16.48 -3.77
C PRO A 43 -10.28 -17.52 -3.36
N THR A 44 -9.48 -18.01 -4.31
CA THR A 44 -8.40 -18.96 -4.04
C THR A 44 -7.34 -18.38 -3.10
N THR A 45 -6.94 -17.13 -3.27
CA THR A 45 -5.99 -16.46 -2.36
C THR A 45 -6.57 -16.29 -0.97
N ILE A 46 -7.85 -15.93 -0.88
CA ILE A 46 -8.58 -15.81 0.39
C ILE A 46 -8.63 -17.16 1.11
N GLU A 47 -8.98 -18.23 0.40
CA GLU A 47 -8.97 -19.61 0.90
C GLU A 47 -7.59 -20.02 1.39
N TYR A 48 -6.52 -19.69 0.64
CA TYR A 48 -5.14 -19.96 1.07
C TYR A 48 -4.79 -19.26 2.38
N VAL A 49 -5.14 -17.98 2.53
CA VAL A 49 -4.91 -17.24 3.78
C VAL A 49 -5.71 -17.86 4.92
N GLY A 50 -6.97 -18.22 4.68
CA GLY A 50 -7.82 -18.92 5.65
C GLY A 50 -7.24 -20.26 6.09
N GLY A 51 -6.78 -21.08 5.14
CA GLY A 51 -6.12 -22.35 5.42
C GLY A 51 -4.81 -22.19 6.21
N LEU A 52 -4.04 -21.14 5.94
CA LEU A 52 -2.84 -20.83 6.70
C LEU A 52 -3.16 -20.41 8.14
N ARG A 53 -4.18 -19.56 8.34
CA ARG A 53 -4.67 -19.20 9.69
C ARG A 53 -5.07 -20.44 10.48
N ALA A 54 -5.85 -21.33 9.86
CA ALA A 54 -6.29 -22.58 10.48
C ALA A 54 -5.11 -23.49 10.84
N SER A 55 -4.13 -23.64 9.93
CA SER A 55 -2.93 -24.45 10.19
C SER A 55 -2.09 -23.89 11.36
N LEU A 56 -1.87 -22.58 11.42
CA LEU A 56 -1.13 -21.97 12.53
C LEU A 56 -1.85 -22.18 13.88
N HIS A 57 -3.17 -22.08 13.88
CA HIS A 57 -3.99 -22.33 15.06
C HIS A 57 -3.89 -23.79 15.53
N LEU A 58 -4.01 -24.76 14.61
CA LEU A 58 -3.90 -26.20 14.91
C LEU A 58 -2.53 -26.59 15.47
N HIS A 59 -1.46 -25.89 15.08
CA HIS A 59 -0.11 -26.12 15.59
C HIS A 59 0.22 -25.32 16.87
N HIS A 60 -0.78 -24.73 17.54
CA HIS A 60 -0.63 -23.92 18.75
C HIS A 60 0.39 -22.78 18.60
N ARG A 61 0.55 -22.24 17.39
CA ARG A 61 1.45 -21.11 17.13
C ARG A 61 0.72 -19.79 17.31
N VAL A 62 1.28 -18.88 18.11
CA VAL A 62 0.76 -17.52 18.32
C VAL A 62 1.31 -16.59 17.23
N CYS A 63 0.88 -16.78 15.97
CA CYS A 63 1.24 -15.91 14.86
C CYS A 63 -0.02 -15.41 14.14
N PRO A 64 -0.59 -14.26 14.55
CA PRO A 64 -1.79 -13.73 13.91
C PRO A 64 -1.47 -13.31 12.47
N ILE A 65 -2.25 -13.79 11.51
CA ILE A 65 -2.25 -13.26 10.15
C ILE A 65 -3.32 -12.20 10.07
N ILE A 66 -2.92 -10.94 9.97
CA ILE A 66 -3.83 -9.80 9.85
C ILE A 66 -3.76 -9.25 8.43
N LEU A 67 -4.92 -9.20 7.77
CA LEU A 67 -5.14 -8.63 6.46
C LEU A 67 -5.64 -7.19 6.62
N VAL A 68 -4.87 -6.25 6.07
CA VAL A 68 -5.21 -4.83 6.10
C VAL A 68 -5.22 -4.26 4.69
N THR A 69 -6.23 -3.45 4.39
CA THR A 69 -6.23 -2.60 3.21
C THR A 69 -6.63 -1.17 3.59
N ARG A 70 -6.47 -0.25 2.65
CA ARG A 70 -6.83 1.16 2.85
C ARG A 70 -7.49 1.73 1.62
N LEU A 71 -8.49 2.57 1.84
CA LEU A 71 -9.05 3.45 0.82
C LEU A 71 -8.57 4.88 1.02
N ARG A 72 -8.80 5.73 0.02
CA ARG A 72 -8.53 7.16 0.09
C ARG A 72 -9.75 7.93 -0.39
N ALA A 73 -9.97 9.12 0.17
CA ALA A 73 -11.07 9.97 -0.26
C ALA A 73 -11.03 10.15 -1.79
N PRO A 74 -12.15 10.00 -2.51
CA PRO A 74 -12.16 9.87 -3.97
C PRO A 74 -11.35 10.97 -4.68
N THR A 75 -11.63 12.24 -4.40
CA THR A 75 -10.87 13.33 -5.03
C THR A 75 -9.39 13.29 -4.72
N ALA A 76 -9.02 12.99 -3.46
CA ALA A 76 -7.63 12.89 -3.07
C ALA A 76 -6.92 11.71 -3.75
N PHE A 77 -7.61 10.59 -3.96
CA PHE A 77 -7.12 9.45 -4.74
C PHE A 77 -6.89 9.83 -6.20
N TYR A 78 -7.88 10.43 -6.85
CA TYR A 78 -7.83 10.83 -8.24
C TYR A 78 -6.72 11.84 -8.53
N VAL A 79 -6.63 12.90 -7.72
CA VAL A 79 -5.59 13.92 -7.87
C VAL A 79 -4.20 13.31 -7.67
N SER A 80 -4.05 12.43 -6.68
CA SER A 80 -2.80 11.71 -6.46
C SER A 80 -2.45 10.83 -7.66
N TYR A 81 -3.40 10.04 -8.16
CA TYR A 81 -3.19 9.17 -9.31
C TYR A 81 -2.82 9.98 -10.55
N PHE A 82 -3.55 11.06 -10.83
CA PHE A 82 -3.26 11.96 -11.94
C PHE A 82 -1.84 12.51 -11.89
N ARG A 83 -1.43 13.05 -10.74
CA ARG A 83 -0.08 13.62 -10.55
C ARG A 83 1.03 12.59 -10.82
N TRP A 84 0.85 11.38 -10.30
CA TRP A 84 1.86 10.32 -10.39
C TRP A 84 1.90 9.65 -11.76
N ALA A 85 0.75 9.34 -12.33
CA ALA A 85 0.64 8.51 -13.50
C ALA A 85 0.36 9.31 -14.79
N VAL A 86 -0.41 10.37 -14.75
CA VAL A 86 -1.03 10.90 -15.98
C VAL A 86 -0.54 12.27 -16.38
N ALA A 87 -0.27 13.16 -15.44
CA ALA A 87 -0.01 14.57 -15.73
C ALA A 87 1.17 14.76 -16.70
N TRP A 88 2.22 13.95 -16.60
CA TRP A 88 3.33 13.99 -17.56
C TRP A 88 2.94 13.49 -18.97
N ARG A 89 2.07 12.48 -19.07
CA ARG A 89 1.54 11.98 -20.35
C ARG A 89 0.61 12.99 -21.00
N GLN A 90 -0.17 13.69 -20.18
CA GLN A 90 -1.02 14.78 -20.63
C GLN A 90 -0.20 15.92 -21.24
N ARG A 91 0.90 16.34 -20.59
CA ARG A 91 1.82 17.33 -21.16
C ARG A 91 2.43 16.90 -22.51
N GLN A 92 2.65 15.60 -22.70
CA GLN A 92 3.21 15.07 -23.96
C GLN A 92 2.17 14.89 -25.06
N ASN A 93 0.92 14.59 -24.70
CA ASN A 93 -0.15 14.32 -25.66
C ASN A 93 -1.51 14.79 -25.12
N PRO A 94 -1.78 16.10 -25.12
CA PRO A 94 -3.04 16.65 -24.63
C PRO A 94 -4.23 16.18 -25.47
N GLY A 95 -4.05 15.94 -26.78
CA GLY A 95 -5.12 15.38 -27.62
C GLY A 95 -5.60 14.00 -27.17
N LYS A 96 -4.71 13.18 -26.58
CA LYS A 96 -5.08 11.87 -26.01
C LYS A 96 -5.63 11.98 -24.59
N PHE A 97 -5.04 12.80 -23.72
CA PHE A 97 -5.34 12.79 -22.28
C PHE A 97 -6.14 14.01 -21.79
N GLY A 98 -6.59 14.89 -22.69
CA GLY A 98 -7.27 16.13 -22.34
C GLY A 98 -6.31 17.27 -21.96
N ASN A 99 -6.88 18.43 -21.65
CA ASN A 99 -6.12 19.64 -21.34
C ASN A 99 -5.88 19.81 -19.83
N ASN A 100 -6.70 19.17 -18.99
CA ASN A 100 -6.66 19.31 -17.54
C ASN A 100 -7.08 18.01 -16.83
N PHE A 101 -7.08 18.03 -15.50
CA PHE A 101 -7.48 16.89 -14.68
C PHE A 101 -8.92 16.42 -14.96
N THR A 102 -9.88 17.34 -15.09
CA THR A 102 -11.30 17.01 -15.28
C THR A 102 -11.59 16.41 -16.65
N ASP A 103 -10.82 16.76 -17.69
CA ASP A 103 -10.95 16.11 -19.00
C ASP A 103 -10.53 14.63 -18.92
N TRP A 104 -9.45 14.35 -18.18
CA TRP A 104 -8.89 13.01 -18.06
C TRP A 104 -9.70 12.08 -17.17
N ALA A 105 -10.13 12.55 -16.00
CA ALA A 105 -10.62 11.73 -14.89
C ALA A 105 -11.67 10.68 -15.35
N PRO A 106 -11.35 9.37 -15.28
CA PRO A 106 -12.30 8.33 -15.68
C PRO A 106 -13.30 8.02 -14.54
N PRO A 107 -14.49 7.51 -14.84
CA PRO A 107 -15.47 7.17 -13.81
C PRO A 107 -14.98 6.01 -12.93
N ASN A 108 -15.29 6.04 -11.62
CA ASN A 108 -15.03 4.97 -10.64
C ASN A 108 -13.61 4.35 -10.70
N LEU A 109 -12.57 5.19 -10.80
CA LEU A 109 -11.19 4.79 -10.99
C LEU A 109 -10.68 3.92 -9.83
N GLN A 110 -10.94 4.32 -8.58
CA GLN A 110 -10.45 3.61 -7.41
C GLN A 110 -11.07 2.21 -7.34
N SER A 111 -12.38 2.11 -7.49
CA SER A 111 -13.10 0.83 -7.46
C SER A 111 -12.72 -0.06 -8.65
N ALA A 112 -12.57 0.52 -9.85
CA ALA A 112 -12.13 -0.22 -11.03
C ALA A 112 -10.71 -0.77 -10.87
N LEU A 113 -9.78 0.00 -10.29
CA LEU A 113 -8.43 -0.46 -9.98
C LEU A 113 -8.41 -1.53 -8.91
N LEU A 114 -9.25 -1.41 -7.88
CA LEU A 114 -9.40 -2.43 -6.85
C LEU A 114 -9.97 -3.73 -7.42
N LEU A 115 -10.85 -3.69 -8.43
CA LEU A 115 -11.36 -4.92 -9.06
C LEU A 115 -10.46 -5.47 -10.17
N ARG A 116 -9.69 -4.62 -10.86
CA ARG A 116 -8.86 -5.00 -12.01
C ARG A 116 -7.38 -4.72 -11.73
N SER A 117 -6.79 -5.71 -11.07
CA SER A 117 -5.37 -6.07 -10.91
C SER A 117 -4.27 -5.57 -11.86
N MET A 118 -3.01 -5.75 -11.41
CA MET A 118 -1.75 -5.09 -11.81
C MET A 118 -1.30 -5.15 -13.28
N ASP A 119 -2.01 -4.42 -14.10
CA ASP A 119 -1.34 -3.55 -15.05
C ASP A 119 -1.99 -2.20 -14.94
N HIS A 120 -1.86 -1.54 -13.77
CA HIS A 120 -2.25 -0.13 -13.57
C HIS A 120 -1.84 0.75 -14.76
N MET A 121 -0.78 0.38 -15.49
CA MET A 121 -0.45 0.83 -16.84
C MET A 121 -1.66 1.07 -17.75
N TRP A 122 -2.67 0.20 -17.80
CA TRP A 122 -3.87 0.39 -18.62
C TRP A 122 -4.60 1.67 -18.20
N ALA A 123 -4.83 1.86 -16.89
CA ALA A 123 -5.46 3.06 -16.34
C ALA A 123 -4.59 4.32 -16.56
N GLU A 124 -3.26 4.21 -16.49
CA GLU A 124 -2.35 5.31 -16.84
C GLU A 124 -2.41 5.70 -18.32
N ASN A 125 -2.82 4.78 -19.20
CA ASN A 125 -2.89 4.96 -20.65
C ASN A 125 -4.29 5.25 -21.16
N VAL A 126 -5.29 5.31 -20.28
CA VAL A 126 -6.67 5.64 -20.63
C VAL A 126 -6.76 7.12 -21.00
N GLY A 127 -6.83 7.37 -22.31
CA GLY A 127 -7.13 8.67 -22.90
C GLY A 127 -8.64 8.92 -23.09
N LEU A 128 -8.97 10.12 -23.56
CA LEU A 128 -10.33 10.63 -23.74
C LEU A 128 -11.25 9.70 -24.54
N HIS A 129 -10.72 9.13 -25.62
CA HIS A 129 -11.44 8.29 -26.57
C HIS A 129 -11.01 6.81 -26.51
N HIS A 130 -10.30 6.42 -25.45
CA HIS A 130 -9.76 5.07 -25.38
C HIS A 130 -10.89 4.05 -25.25
N ARG A 131 -10.85 2.97 -26.06
CA ARG A 131 -11.84 1.87 -25.96
C ARG A 131 -11.90 1.28 -24.54
N GLN A 132 -10.79 1.31 -23.81
CA GLN A 132 -10.75 0.86 -22.41
C GLN A 132 -11.49 1.80 -21.43
N ARG A 133 -11.94 3.00 -21.82
CA ARG A 133 -12.91 3.76 -20.99
C ARG A 133 -14.21 2.99 -20.78
N LYS A 134 -14.52 2.04 -21.67
CA LYS A 134 -15.64 1.11 -21.48
C LYS A 134 -15.52 0.35 -20.15
N VAL A 135 -14.31 -0.02 -19.72
CA VAL A 135 -14.09 -0.73 -18.45
C VAL A 135 -14.60 0.04 -17.23
N PHE A 136 -14.40 1.36 -17.25
CA PHE A 136 -14.86 2.25 -16.18
C PHE A 136 -16.37 2.50 -16.24
N ARG A 137 -16.96 2.50 -17.44
CA ARG A 137 -18.41 2.68 -17.65
C ARG A 137 -19.21 1.41 -17.38
N ASP A 138 -18.61 0.25 -17.62
CA ASP A 138 -19.21 -1.06 -17.37
C ASP A 138 -19.14 -1.44 -15.89
N PHE A 139 -18.52 -0.61 -15.04
CA PHE A 139 -18.56 -0.79 -13.60
C PHE A 139 -20.00 -0.55 -13.12
N ASP A 140 -20.61 -1.60 -12.60
CA ASP A 140 -22.02 -1.66 -12.25
C ASP A 140 -22.24 -2.05 -10.78
N SER A 141 -23.49 -2.18 -10.36
CA SER A 141 -23.83 -2.59 -9.00
C SER A 141 -23.32 -4.00 -8.65
N THR A 142 -23.17 -4.88 -9.65
CA THR A 142 -22.59 -6.22 -9.45
C THR A 142 -21.11 -6.12 -9.12
N SER A 143 -20.38 -5.25 -9.83
CA SER A 143 -18.99 -4.93 -9.55
C SER A 143 -18.83 -4.33 -8.15
N MET A 144 -19.71 -3.39 -7.79
CA MET A 144 -19.72 -2.80 -6.45
C MET A 144 -19.94 -3.84 -5.34
N ARG A 145 -20.92 -4.73 -5.48
CA ARG A 145 -21.15 -5.82 -4.52
C ARG A 145 -19.93 -6.72 -4.36
N ARG A 146 -19.30 -7.13 -5.47
CA ARG A 146 -18.07 -7.94 -5.43
C ARG A 146 -16.94 -7.23 -4.68
N LEU A 147 -16.81 -5.92 -4.86
CA LEU A 147 -15.81 -5.13 -4.17
C LEU A 147 -16.10 -5.03 -2.67
N GLN A 148 -17.36 -4.81 -2.29
CA GLN A 148 -17.79 -4.80 -0.90
C GLN A 148 -17.54 -6.17 -0.24
N ASP A 149 -17.92 -7.27 -0.90
CA ASP A 149 -17.66 -8.64 -0.43
C ASP A 149 -16.16 -8.90 -0.26
N MET A 150 -15.33 -8.46 -1.21
CA MET A 150 -13.88 -8.55 -1.11
C MET A 150 -13.35 -7.83 0.14
N LEU A 151 -13.86 -6.63 0.44
CA LEU A 151 -13.44 -5.86 1.60
C LEU A 151 -13.81 -6.52 2.93
N LEU A 152 -14.83 -7.38 2.97
CA LEU A 152 -15.20 -8.15 4.18
C LEU A 152 -14.15 -9.19 4.59
N HIS A 153 -13.23 -9.55 3.69
CA HIS A 153 -12.15 -10.49 3.99
C HIS A 153 -10.95 -9.84 4.67
N PHE A 154 -10.91 -8.50 4.77
CA PHE A 154 -9.86 -7.79 5.50
C PHE A 154 -10.27 -7.62 6.95
N ASP A 155 -9.36 -7.88 7.89
CA ASP A 155 -9.64 -7.68 9.31
C ASP A 155 -9.63 -6.18 9.66
N LEU A 156 -8.96 -5.35 8.85
CA LEU A 156 -8.98 -3.90 8.96
C LEU A 156 -9.01 -3.24 7.58
N VAL A 157 -10.01 -2.38 7.37
CA VAL A 157 -10.09 -1.49 6.21
C VAL A 157 -9.97 -0.05 6.73
N GLY A 158 -8.79 0.54 6.59
CA GLY A 158 -8.51 1.91 7.03
C GLY A 158 -8.73 2.96 5.94
N THR A 159 -8.53 4.22 6.30
CA THR A 159 -8.44 5.34 5.34
C THR A 159 -7.02 5.90 5.31
N THR A 160 -6.63 6.46 4.16
CA THR A 160 -5.29 7.05 3.98
C THR A 160 -5.13 8.31 4.84
N GLU A 161 -6.22 9.05 5.03
CA GLU A 161 -6.32 10.27 5.82
C GLU A 161 -6.14 10.00 7.31
N ARG A 162 -6.52 8.81 7.78
CA ARG A 162 -6.42 8.36 9.17
C ARG A 162 -5.41 7.20 9.31
N PHE A 163 -4.26 7.39 8.69
CA PHE A 163 -3.23 6.35 8.63
C PHE A 163 -2.63 6.04 10.01
N ASP A 164 -2.46 7.04 10.89
CA ASP A 164 -1.96 6.83 12.25
C ASP A 164 -2.88 5.89 13.04
N GLU A 165 -4.19 6.14 12.96
CA GLU A 165 -5.21 5.29 13.58
C GLU A 165 -5.17 3.87 13.03
N THR A 166 -5.05 3.73 11.71
CA THR A 166 -4.96 2.42 11.04
C THR A 166 -3.73 1.64 11.55
N LEU A 167 -2.59 2.32 11.69
CA LEU A 167 -1.38 1.70 12.21
C LEU A 167 -1.51 1.29 13.66
N LEU A 168 -2.09 2.14 14.51
CA LEU A 168 -2.27 1.82 15.93
C LEU A 168 -3.23 0.65 16.16
N LEU A 169 -4.31 0.56 15.38
CA LEU A 169 -5.22 -0.59 15.38
C LEU A 169 -4.51 -1.86 14.91
N LEU A 170 -3.74 -1.77 13.82
CA LEU A 170 -2.92 -2.90 13.37
C LEU A 170 -1.91 -3.34 14.44
N ALA A 171 -1.35 -2.40 15.21
CA ALA A 171 -0.46 -2.70 16.33
C ALA A 171 -1.14 -3.60 17.36
N ASP A 172 -2.37 -3.24 17.73
CA ASP A 172 -3.17 -3.98 18.71
C ASP A 172 -3.49 -5.39 18.20
N MET A 173 -3.93 -5.51 16.95
CA MET A 173 -4.29 -6.78 16.33
C MET A 173 -3.09 -7.74 16.18
N THR A 174 -1.88 -7.19 16.04
CA THR A 174 -0.65 -7.97 15.83
C THR A 174 0.21 -8.12 17.08
N GLY A 175 -0.13 -7.44 18.18
CA GLY A 175 0.74 -7.33 19.35
C GLY A 175 2.08 -6.63 19.06
N LEU A 176 2.13 -5.75 18.05
CA LEU A 176 3.29 -4.91 17.80
C LEU A 176 3.35 -3.80 18.84
N GLN A 177 4.37 -3.85 19.70
CA GLN A 177 4.57 -2.86 20.77
C GLN A 177 5.08 -1.52 20.23
N TYR A 178 5.80 -1.55 19.09
CA TYR A 178 6.42 -0.38 18.49
C TYR A 178 6.11 -0.32 17.00
N ILE A 179 5.39 0.71 16.58
CA ILE A 179 5.20 1.03 15.17
C ILE A 179 5.85 2.37 14.89
N ARG A 180 6.54 2.44 13.75
CA ARG A 180 7.12 3.67 13.24
C ARG A 180 7.08 3.66 11.73
N TYR A 181 6.74 4.79 11.15
CA TYR A 181 6.80 4.98 9.70
C TYR A 181 7.45 6.31 9.35
N TRP A 182 7.85 6.43 8.10
CA TRP A 182 8.39 7.64 7.51
C TRP A 182 7.33 8.26 6.61
N VAL A 183 7.03 9.53 6.84
CA VAL A 183 6.22 10.31 5.89
C VAL A 183 7.09 10.57 4.67
N ASN A 184 6.84 9.81 3.61
CA ASN A 184 7.44 10.12 2.31
C ASN A 184 6.68 11.29 1.71
N ASN A 185 7.24 12.49 1.86
CA ASN A 185 6.93 13.56 0.93
C ASN A 185 7.64 13.23 -0.38
N PRO A 186 6.92 12.95 -1.48
CA PRO A 186 7.58 12.83 -2.77
C PRO A 186 8.33 14.13 -3.01
N THR A 187 9.65 14.03 -2.90
CA THR A 187 10.59 15.13 -3.06
C THR A 187 11.45 14.72 -4.23
N GLU A 188 11.20 15.32 -5.39
CA GLU A 188 12.07 15.52 -6.57
C GLU A 188 12.94 14.36 -7.11
N ARG A 189 12.91 13.16 -6.51
CA ARG A 189 13.82 12.04 -6.79
C ARG A 189 13.27 11.05 -7.79
N SER A 190 12.04 11.24 -8.22
CA SER A 190 11.55 10.60 -9.43
C SER A 190 12.09 11.38 -10.63
N HIS A 191 12.40 10.69 -11.71
CA HIS A 191 13.08 11.19 -12.91
C HIS A 191 12.24 12.20 -13.72
N TRP A 192 11.18 12.75 -13.11
CA TRP A 192 10.13 13.53 -13.73
C TRP A 192 10.36 15.02 -13.42
N LYS A 193 10.84 15.75 -14.42
CA LYS A 193 11.47 17.10 -14.33
C LYS A 193 10.62 18.28 -13.82
N ARG A 194 9.39 18.07 -13.35
CA ARG A 194 8.61 19.02 -12.53
C ARG A 194 7.37 18.28 -12.05
N GLU A 195 7.32 17.97 -10.76
CA GLU A 195 6.14 17.34 -10.16
C GLU A 195 4.97 18.31 -10.28
N VAL A 196 3.86 17.85 -10.85
CA VAL A 196 2.61 18.62 -10.84
C VAL A 196 2.16 18.65 -9.39
N THR A 197 2.02 19.83 -8.81
CA THR A 197 1.57 19.99 -7.42
C THR A 197 0.10 19.59 -7.29
N ARG A 198 -0.41 19.51 -6.06
CA ARG A 198 -1.84 19.27 -5.85
C ARG A 198 -2.66 20.43 -6.41
N GLU A 199 -2.18 21.63 -6.21
CA GLU A 199 -2.76 22.89 -6.62
C GLU A 199 -2.73 23.04 -8.15
N ASP A 200 -1.67 22.58 -8.82
CA ASP A 200 -1.61 22.54 -10.29
C ASP A 200 -2.63 21.55 -10.88
N ALA A 201 -2.77 20.38 -10.26
CA ALA A 201 -3.68 19.34 -10.74
C ALA A 201 -5.15 19.69 -10.48
N CYS A 202 -5.42 20.38 -9.38
CA CYS A 202 -6.76 20.72 -8.93
C CYS A 202 -6.74 22.10 -8.26
N PRO A 203 -6.78 23.20 -9.05
CA PRO A 203 -6.68 24.56 -8.52
C PRO A 203 -7.93 24.99 -7.76
N ASP A 204 -9.10 24.45 -8.14
CA ASP A 204 -10.36 24.63 -7.42
C ASP A 204 -10.80 23.29 -6.84
N LEU A 205 -10.55 23.11 -5.54
CA LEU A 205 -10.87 21.88 -4.83
C LEU A 205 -12.37 21.59 -4.80
N ALA A 206 -13.22 22.62 -4.71
CA ALA A 206 -14.67 22.44 -4.67
C ALA A 206 -15.18 21.93 -6.03
N MET A 207 -14.68 22.52 -7.12
CA MET A 207 -14.99 22.08 -8.47
C MET A 207 -14.51 20.63 -8.73
N CYS A 208 -13.26 20.30 -8.35
CA CYS A 208 -12.77 18.92 -8.52
C CYS A 208 -13.56 17.91 -7.70
N ASN A 209 -13.95 18.27 -6.46
CA ASN A 209 -14.80 17.44 -5.64
C ASN A 209 -16.14 17.20 -6.34
N GLY A 210 -16.83 18.28 -6.76
CA GLY A 210 -18.09 18.16 -7.49
C GLY A 210 -17.98 17.30 -8.75
N HIS A 211 -16.89 17.47 -9.51
CA HIS A 211 -16.62 16.65 -10.69
C HIS A 211 -16.42 15.17 -10.34
N VAL A 212 -15.54 14.84 -9.39
CA VAL A 212 -15.26 13.44 -9.00
C VAL A 212 -16.50 12.77 -8.42
N HIS A 213 -17.28 13.45 -7.56
CA HIS A 213 -18.54 12.94 -7.06
C HIS A 213 -19.53 12.63 -8.19
N ALA A 214 -19.61 13.48 -9.21
CA ALA A 214 -20.51 13.28 -10.35
C ALA A 214 -20.10 12.09 -11.24
N ILE A 215 -18.79 11.90 -11.48
CA ILE A 215 -18.31 10.84 -12.38
C ILE A 215 -18.03 9.52 -11.66
N ALA A 216 -17.86 9.52 -10.34
CA ALA A 216 -17.44 8.36 -9.55
C ALA A 216 -18.37 8.09 -8.36
N PRO A 217 -19.67 7.84 -8.60
CA PRO A 217 -20.63 7.59 -7.53
C PRO A 217 -20.27 6.35 -6.70
N PHE A 218 -19.73 5.28 -7.32
CA PHE A 218 -19.34 4.08 -6.59
C PHE A 218 -18.10 4.27 -5.73
N ASP A 219 -17.11 5.05 -6.21
CA ASP A 219 -15.93 5.38 -5.38
C ASP A 219 -16.34 6.21 -4.15
N THR A 220 -17.30 7.13 -4.34
CA THR A 220 -17.88 7.93 -3.26
C THR A 220 -18.59 7.05 -2.26
N GLU A 221 -19.56 6.25 -2.72
CA GLU A 221 -20.34 5.35 -1.87
C GLU A 221 -19.45 4.35 -1.13
N LEU A 222 -18.46 3.76 -1.80
CA LEU A 222 -17.52 2.83 -1.19
C LEU A 222 -16.73 3.50 -0.07
N TYR A 223 -16.16 4.68 -0.36
CA TYR A 223 -15.34 5.40 0.62
C TYR A 223 -16.16 5.86 1.82
N GLU A 224 -17.36 6.41 1.62
CA GLU A 224 -18.23 6.86 2.71
C GLU A 224 -18.60 5.70 3.64
N ASN A 225 -19.00 4.56 3.07
CA ASN A 225 -19.30 3.35 3.83
C ASN A 225 -18.09 2.86 4.65
N VAL A 226 -16.89 2.86 4.05
CA VAL A 226 -15.67 2.45 4.75
C VAL A 226 -15.28 3.46 5.84
N ALA A 227 -15.35 4.75 5.54
CA ALA A 227 -15.01 5.81 6.48
C ALA A 227 -15.93 5.77 7.70
N GLU A 228 -17.24 5.62 7.51
CA GLU A 228 -18.20 5.50 8.61
C GLU A 228 -17.91 4.29 9.50
N ARG A 229 -17.65 3.12 8.91
CA ARG A 229 -17.28 1.91 9.66
C ARG A 229 -15.96 2.09 10.42
N PHE A 230 -14.97 2.70 9.79
CA PHE A 230 -13.67 2.97 10.42
C PHE A 230 -13.80 3.98 11.56
N ASP A 231 -14.66 4.99 11.41
CA ASP A 231 -14.93 5.96 12.47
C ASP A 231 -15.56 5.28 13.69
N LYS A 232 -16.54 4.39 13.49
CA LYS A 232 -17.12 3.57 14.58
C LYS A 232 -16.06 2.75 15.29
N LEU A 233 -15.21 2.04 14.53
CA LEU A 233 -14.11 1.25 15.10
C LEU A 233 -13.16 2.10 15.97
N VAL A 234 -12.82 3.31 15.53
CA VAL A 234 -11.94 4.20 16.31
C VAL A 234 -12.65 4.76 17.55
N ILE A 235 -13.94 5.07 17.45
CA ILE A 235 -14.74 5.55 18.59
C ILE A 235 -14.85 4.46 19.66
N GLU A 236 -15.08 3.21 19.26
CA GLU A 236 -15.19 2.04 20.15
C GLU A 236 -13.92 1.78 20.96
N GLN A 237 -12.73 2.21 20.48
CA GLN A 237 -11.49 2.10 21.25
C GLN A 237 -11.43 3.03 22.47
N GLY A 238 -12.26 4.08 22.52
CA GLY A 238 -12.40 4.97 23.68
C GLY A 238 -11.21 5.92 23.92
N SER A 239 -11.20 6.51 25.12
CA SER A 239 -10.29 7.60 25.50
C SER A 239 -8.81 7.17 25.62
N SER A 240 -8.56 5.91 26.01
CA SER A 240 -7.21 5.36 26.13
C SER A 240 -6.50 5.33 24.77
N PHE A 241 -7.20 4.93 23.71
CA PHE A 241 -6.69 4.96 22.35
C PHE A 241 -6.43 6.38 21.85
N GLN A 242 -7.34 7.33 22.14
CA GLN A 242 -7.13 8.73 21.78
C GLN A 242 -5.89 9.32 22.44
N HIS A 243 -5.66 9.00 23.72
CA HIS A 243 -4.44 9.40 24.42
C HIS A 243 -3.19 8.79 23.75
N ARG A 244 -3.22 7.49 23.43
CA ARG A 244 -2.12 6.82 22.71
C ARG A 244 -1.86 7.45 21.33
N LEU A 245 -2.91 7.80 20.59
CA LEU A 245 -2.82 8.46 19.29
C LEU A 245 -2.16 9.84 19.38
N GLN A 246 -2.49 10.63 20.41
CA GLN A 246 -1.83 11.92 20.66
C GLN A 246 -0.34 11.73 20.96
N LEU A 247 0.02 10.80 21.85
CA LEU A 247 1.42 10.48 22.15
C LEU A 247 2.18 10.03 20.90
N PHE A 248 1.54 9.19 20.08
CA PHE A 248 2.10 8.71 18.82
C PHE A 248 2.40 9.86 17.84
N ARG A 249 1.45 10.78 17.66
CA ARG A 249 1.62 11.96 16.79
C ARG A 249 2.71 12.91 17.29
N VAL A 250 2.80 13.14 18.60
CA VAL A 250 3.90 13.93 19.20
C VAL A 250 5.26 13.29 18.91
N ALA A 251 5.37 11.97 19.08
CA ALA A 251 6.60 11.23 18.80
C ALA A 251 7.01 11.29 17.31
N LEU A 252 6.04 11.33 16.39
CA LEU A 252 6.30 11.54 14.96
C LEU A 252 6.75 12.99 14.66
N GLY A 253 6.07 13.99 15.25
CA GLY A 253 6.32 15.41 15.02
C GLY A 253 7.68 15.91 15.52
N GLN A 254 8.14 15.42 16.69
CA GLN A 254 9.44 15.80 17.27
C GLN A 254 10.65 15.45 16.39
N ARG A 255 10.49 14.60 15.38
CA ARG A 255 11.59 14.19 14.47
C ARG A 255 11.67 14.97 13.16
N SER A 256 10.65 15.73 12.76
CA SER A 256 10.67 16.43 11.47
C SER A 256 11.71 17.56 11.43
N SER A 257 12.11 18.10 12.59
CA SER A 257 13.06 19.20 12.71
C SER A 257 14.54 18.79 12.82
N ASN A 258 14.87 17.55 13.23
CA ASN A 258 16.25 17.23 13.69
C ASN A 258 16.94 15.99 13.08
N VAL A 259 16.39 15.34 12.04
CA VAL A 259 16.98 14.07 11.54
C VAL A 259 17.50 14.18 10.11
N ARG A 260 18.69 14.78 9.94
CA ARG A 260 19.54 14.55 8.75
C ARG A 260 20.61 13.47 8.94
N THR A 261 20.82 12.95 10.15
CA THR A 261 22.00 12.10 10.47
C THR A 261 21.71 10.74 11.12
N ALA A 262 20.46 10.27 11.19
CA ALA A 262 20.22 8.90 11.63
C ALA A 262 20.75 7.90 10.58
N ASN A 263 21.80 7.18 10.95
CA ASN A 263 22.46 6.12 10.20
C ASN A 263 21.44 5.24 9.45
N ARG A 264 21.47 5.34 8.11
CA ARG A 264 20.58 4.65 7.20
C ARG A 264 20.92 3.15 7.18
N CYS A 265 20.17 2.32 7.89
CA CYS A 265 20.09 0.91 7.53
C CYS A 265 19.23 0.77 6.26
N ARG A 266 19.88 0.71 5.09
CA ARG A 266 19.22 0.37 3.83
C ARG A 266 19.02 -1.15 3.77
N TYR A 267 17.78 -1.60 3.60
CA TYR A 267 17.51 -2.94 3.09
C TYR A 267 17.86 -2.96 1.60
N TYR A 268 18.81 -3.81 1.23
CA TYR A 268 19.02 -4.21 -0.16
C TYR A 268 18.26 -5.52 -0.36
N PRO A 269 17.54 -5.71 -1.48
CA PRO A 269 16.97 -7.01 -1.80
C PRO A 269 18.11 -8.03 -1.78
N ILE A 270 17.95 -9.09 -0.98
CA ILE A 270 18.93 -10.16 -0.86
C ILE A 270 19.08 -10.76 -2.25
N ASN A 271 20.17 -10.44 -2.93
CA ASN A 271 20.70 -11.29 -3.98
C ASN A 271 21.45 -12.41 -3.25
N PRO A 272 20.96 -13.66 -3.24
CA PRO A 272 21.56 -14.74 -2.46
C PRO A 272 23.03 -15.00 -2.82
N ARG A 273 23.49 -14.56 -4.00
CA ARG A 273 24.91 -14.64 -4.41
C ARG A 273 25.82 -13.57 -3.80
N ARG A 274 25.30 -12.58 -3.08
CA ARG A 274 26.06 -11.45 -2.50
C ARG A 274 25.80 -11.22 -1.01
N PHE A 275 25.18 -12.19 -0.33
CA PHE A 275 24.99 -12.11 1.12
C PHE A 275 26.35 -12.23 1.82
N ASN A 276 26.78 -11.16 2.48
CA ASN A 276 27.99 -11.17 3.31
C ASN A 276 27.58 -10.84 4.75
N ALA A 277 27.56 -11.87 5.60
CA ALA A 277 27.13 -11.80 7.00
C ALA A 277 27.93 -10.79 7.83
N SER A 278 29.20 -10.55 7.49
CA SER A 278 30.09 -9.63 8.23
C SER A 278 29.64 -8.17 8.23
N ARG A 279 28.78 -7.74 7.29
CA ARG A 279 28.26 -6.36 7.23
C ARG A 279 27.05 -6.10 8.14
N TYR A 280 26.60 -7.12 8.87
CA TYR A 280 25.43 -7.05 9.76
C TYR A 280 25.83 -7.15 11.24
N ALA A 281 27.06 -6.76 11.59
CA ALA A 281 27.51 -6.73 12.97
C ALA A 281 26.63 -5.79 13.82
N CYS A 282 26.17 -6.30 14.96
CA CYS A 282 25.54 -5.51 16.01
C CYS A 282 26.52 -4.39 16.43
N PRO A 283 26.12 -3.11 16.42
CA PRO A 283 27.01 -2.02 16.81
C PRO A 283 27.22 -1.92 18.34
N LEU A 284 26.56 -2.79 19.12
CA LEU A 284 26.71 -2.86 20.57
C LEU A 284 27.76 -3.91 20.94
N ALA A 285 28.31 -3.78 22.15
CA ALA A 285 29.28 -4.74 22.69
C ALA A 285 28.69 -6.16 22.79
N PRO A 286 29.51 -7.22 22.76
CA PRO A 286 29.05 -8.62 22.78
C PRO A 286 28.06 -8.95 23.91
N GLU A 287 28.28 -8.39 25.10
CA GLU A 287 27.40 -8.52 26.27
C GLU A 287 26.00 -7.89 26.09
N GLN A 288 25.85 -6.96 25.13
CA GLN A 288 24.60 -6.29 24.77
C GLN A 288 23.96 -6.87 23.50
N ALA A 289 24.50 -7.96 22.94
CA ALA A 289 23.98 -8.57 21.71
C ALA A 289 22.50 -8.98 21.82
N HIS A 290 22.02 -9.37 23.00
CA HIS A 290 20.61 -9.67 23.25
C HIS A 290 19.68 -8.45 23.07
N LEU A 291 20.18 -7.24 23.31
CA LEU A 291 19.47 -6.00 23.01
C LEU A 291 19.44 -5.73 21.52
N CYS A 292 20.50 -6.11 20.80
CA CYS A 292 20.49 -6.12 19.35
C CYS A 292 19.42 -7.07 18.82
N ASP A 293 19.20 -8.26 19.38
CA ASP A 293 18.11 -9.14 18.94
C ASP A 293 16.73 -8.52 19.19
N ALA A 294 16.54 -7.85 20.33
CA ALA A 294 15.32 -7.07 20.61
C ALA A 294 15.15 -5.84 19.69
N VAL A 295 16.24 -5.16 19.32
CA VAL A 295 16.23 -3.99 18.42
C VAL A 295 16.18 -4.39 16.94
N HIS A 296 16.74 -5.55 16.57
CA HIS A 296 16.73 -6.13 15.22
C HIS A 296 15.38 -6.76 14.89
N ALA A 297 14.69 -7.37 15.88
CA ALA A 297 13.29 -7.77 15.78
C ALA A 297 12.36 -6.58 15.46
N ASN A 298 12.79 -5.35 15.79
CA ASN A 298 12.07 -4.09 15.63
C ASN A 298 12.57 -3.21 14.46
N ARG A 299 13.26 -3.76 13.45
CA ARG A 299 13.72 -2.96 12.29
C ARG A 299 12.57 -2.50 11.38
N GLU A 300 12.26 -1.22 11.54
CA GLU A 300 11.88 -0.17 10.56
C GLU A 300 11.25 -0.63 9.22
N ILE A 301 9.96 -0.33 9.05
CA ILE A 301 9.26 -0.36 7.76
C ILE A 301 9.75 0.82 6.92
N ARG A 302 10.48 0.54 5.84
CA ARG A 302 10.69 1.49 4.75
C ARG A 302 10.12 0.88 3.48
N CYS A 303 9.00 1.38 3.01
CA CYS A 303 8.49 1.12 1.66
C CYS A 303 9.45 1.80 0.65
N PRO A 304 10.26 1.06 -0.13
CA PRO A 304 11.01 1.66 -1.21
C PRO A 304 10.12 1.67 -2.44
N TRP A 305 9.38 2.76 -2.64
CA TRP A 305 8.83 3.07 -3.97
C TRP A 305 9.99 3.46 -4.89
N ASN A 306 10.68 2.45 -5.41
CA ASN A 306 11.43 2.59 -6.65
C ASN A 306 10.71 1.74 -7.68
N TYR A 307 9.83 2.39 -8.43
CA TYR A 307 9.32 1.85 -9.68
C TYR A 307 10.53 1.58 -10.60
N VAL A 308 10.92 0.32 -10.72
CA VAL A 308 11.83 -0.11 -11.78
C VAL A 308 10.92 -0.41 -12.96
N ALA A 309 10.78 0.55 -13.87
CA ALA A 309 10.10 0.33 -15.14
C ALA A 309 10.64 -0.98 -15.73
N ASN A 310 9.73 -1.89 -16.12
CA ASN A 310 10.09 -3.08 -16.89
C ASN A 310 10.85 -2.59 -18.13
N ARG A 311 12.19 -2.61 -18.07
CA ARG A 311 13.02 -2.47 -19.26
C ARG A 311 12.66 -3.68 -20.09
N ARG A 312 11.80 -3.48 -21.09
CA ARG A 312 11.62 -4.44 -22.17
C ARG A 312 13.04 -4.81 -22.58
N ARG A 313 13.43 -6.06 -22.34
CA ARG A 313 14.62 -6.61 -22.98
C ARG A 313 14.33 -6.45 -24.46
N HIS A 314 14.95 -5.46 -25.10
CA HIS A 314 15.15 -5.50 -26.52
C HIS A 314 15.93 -6.77 -26.77
N THR A 315 15.21 -7.84 -27.13
CA THR A 315 15.79 -8.93 -27.89
C THR A 315 16.35 -8.27 -29.14
N ARG A 316 17.66 -8.05 -29.14
CA ARG A 316 18.40 -7.76 -30.37
C ARG A 316 18.03 -8.89 -31.31
N GLY A 317 17.33 -8.55 -32.39
CA GLY A 317 17.13 -9.46 -33.50
C GLY A 317 18.49 -10.00 -33.92
N GLN A 318 18.65 -11.31 -33.85
CA GLN A 318 19.62 -11.99 -34.69
C GLN A 318 19.03 -11.94 -36.10
N SER A 319 19.57 -11.04 -36.90
CA SER A 319 19.50 -11.14 -38.36
C SER A 319 20.26 -12.40 -38.80
N ARG A 320 19.54 -13.31 -39.45
CA ARG A 320 20.05 -14.08 -40.57
C ARG A 320 18.98 -14.09 -41.65
#